data_AF-A0AAU2A348-F1
#
_entry.id   AF-A0AAU2A348-F1
#
_cell.length_a   1.000
_cell.length_b   1.000
_cell.length_c   1.000
_cell.angle_alpha   90.00
_cell.angle_beta   90.00
_cell.angle_gamma   90.00
#
_symmetry.space_group_name_H-M   'P 1'
#
loop_
_entity.id
_entity.type
_entity.pdbx_description
1 polymer ?
#
loop_
_entity_poly.entity_id
_entity_poly.type
_entity_poly.pdbx_seq_one_letter_code
_entity_poly.pdbx_strand_id
1 'polypeptide(L)' 'MTAVAVEIAPPPAKRAQPVDLVGLVVVEDIEELTVGAIPGCGDDNPYQ' A
#
# COMPACT_ATOMS: atom_id res chain seq x y z
N MET A 1 26.25 36.94 23.14
CA MET A 1 25.65 35.60 22.98
C MET A 1 26.13 35.05 21.63
N THR A 2 26.71 33.87 21.61
CA THR A 2 27.25 33.25 20.40
C THR A 2 26.22 32.27 19.82
N ALA A 3 25.89 32.43 18.54
CA ALA A 3 24.99 31.51 17.84
C ALA A 3 25.82 30.39 17.20
N VAL A 4 25.34 29.15 17.32
CA VAL A 4 25.92 27.97 16.65
C VAL A 4 24.87 27.44 15.68
N ALA A 5 25.24 27.32 14.41
CA ALA A 5 24.41 26.71 13.37
C ALA A 5 24.83 25.25 13.19
N VAL A 6 23.85 24.36 13.16
CA VAL A 6 24.03 22.92 12.88
C VAL A 6 23.18 22.59 11.66
N GLU A 7 23.82 22.07 10.62
CA GLU A 7 23.13 21.51 9.46
C GLU A 7 22.77 20.04 9.73
N ILE A 8 21.49 19.71 9.59
CA ILE A 8 21.00 18.33 9.69
C ILE A 8 20.72 17.85 8.27
N ALA A 9 21.56 16.96 7.78
CA ALA A 9 21.32 16.29 6.50
C ALA A 9 20.23 15.20 6.65
N PRO A 10 19.35 15.02 5.66
CA PRO A 10 18.40 13.92 5.67
C PRO A 10 19.13 12.57 5.60
N PRO A 11 18.59 11.51 6.21
CA PRO A 11 19.16 10.17 6.10
C PRO A 11 19.25 9.77 4.63
N PRO A 12 20.26 8.97 4.25
CA PRO A 12 20.39 8.49 2.88
C PRO A 12 19.11 7.76 2.47
N ALA A 13 18.65 8.01 1.25
CA ALA A 13 17.50 7.30 0.70
C ALA A 13 17.74 5.79 0.83
N LYS A 14 16.93 5.11 1.65
CA LYS A 14 16.96 3.65 1.71
C LYS A 14 16.72 3.16 0.29
N ARG A 15 17.72 2.51 -0.30
CA ARG A 15 17.56 1.78 -1.55
C ARG A 15 16.42 0.79 -1.31
N ALA A 16 15.33 0.91 -2.06
CA ALA A 16 14.25 -0.06 -2.01
C ALA A 16 14.87 -1.43 -2.19
N GLN A 17 14.83 -2.27 -1.15
CA GLN A 17 15.25 -3.65 -1.31
C GLN A 17 14.25 -4.29 -2.29
N PRO A 18 14.72 -5.08 -3.27
CA PRO A 18 13.80 -5.84 -4.09
C PRO A 18 12.99 -6.73 -3.13
N VAL A 19 11.68 -6.47 -3.07
CA VAL A 19 10.77 -7.36 -2.36
C VAL A 19 10.83 -8.67 -3.11
N ASP A 20 11.19 -9.76 -2.43
CA ASP A 20 11.11 -11.08 -3.03
C ASP A 20 9.63 -11.39 -3.27
N LEU A 21 9.20 -11.30 -4.53
CA LEU A 21 7.80 -11.47 -4.93
C LEU A 21 7.41 -12.95 -5.06
N VAL A 22 8.23 -13.88 -4.56
CA VAL A 22 7.89 -15.30 -4.54
C VAL A 22 6.60 -15.49 -3.73
N GLY A 23 5.53 -15.84 -4.43
CA GLY A 23 4.19 -16.01 -3.86
C GLY A 23 3.23 -14.82 -4.07
N LEU A 24 3.65 -13.74 -4.74
CA LEU A 24 2.73 -12.68 -5.13
C LEU A 24 1.93 -13.09 -6.37
N VAL A 25 0.61 -13.14 -6.23
CA VAL A 25 -0.33 -13.31 -7.35
C VAL A 25 -1.13 -12.03 -7.46
N VAL A 26 -1.07 -11.38 -8.63
CA VAL A 26 -1.89 -10.21 -8.95
C VAL A 26 -3.14 -10.70 -9.66
N VAL A 27 -4.29 -10.33 -9.11
CA VAL A 27 -5.61 -10.62 -9.68
C VAL A 27 -6.21 -9.30 -10.12
N GLU A 28 -6.61 -9.19 -11.39
CA GLU A 28 -7.13 -7.93 -11.95
C GLU A 28 -8.53 -7.57 -11.46
N ASP A 29 -9.30 -8.54 -10.96
CA ASP A 29 -10.67 -8.33 -10.48
C ASP A 29 -10.98 -9.30 -9.31
N ILE A 30 -10.65 -8.88 -8.09
CA ILE A 30 -10.92 -9.71 -6.90
C ILE A 30 -12.40 -9.66 -6.53
N GLU A 31 -13.07 -8.58 -6.89
CA GLU A 31 -14.50 -8.38 -6.70
C GLU A 31 -15.28 -9.43 -7.49
N GLU A 32 -15.01 -9.62 -8.79
CA GLU A 32 -15.65 -10.66 -9.63
C GLU A 32 -15.50 -12.05 -9.00
N LEU A 33 -14.31 -12.38 -8.49
CA LEU A 33 -14.04 -13.66 -7.85
C LEU A 33 -14.76 -13.86 -6.51
N THR A 34 -15.21 -12.78 -5.88
CA THR A 34 -15.79 -12.80 -4.53
C THR A 34 -17.26 -12.36 -4.50
N VAL A 35 -17.86 -12.06 -5.66
CA VAL A 35 -19.29 -11.76 -5.76
C VAL A 35 -20.12 -12.90 -5.15
N GLY A 36 -20.95 -12.56 -4.17
CA GLY A 36 -21.82 -13.53 -3.49
C GLY A 36 -21.10 -14.50 -2.55
N ALA A 37 -19.78 -14.37 -2.34
CA ALA A 37 -19.05 -15.17 -1.36
C ALA A 37 -19.49 -14.87 0.08
N ILE A 38 -19.96 -13.64 0.32
CA ILE A 38 -20.52 -13.19 1.58
C ILE A 38 -21.94 -12.66 1.32
N PRO A 39 -22.99 -13.30 1.88
CA PRO A 39 -24.35 -12.80 1.75
C PRO A 39 -24.47 -11.35 2.28
N GLY A 40 -25.02 -10.43 1.48
CA GLY A 40 -25.18 -9.02 1.85
C GLY A 40 -23.98 -8.13 1.56
N CYS A 41 -22.85 -8.65 1.06
CA CYS A 41 -21.69 -7.83 0.73
C CYS A 41 -21.86 -7.19 -0.65
N GLY A 42 -21.93 -5.85 -0.68
CA GLY A 42 -22.09 -5.08 -1.91
C GLY A 42 -23.55 -4.81 -2.31
N ASP A 43 -24.52 -5.52 -1.73
CA ASP A 43 -25.95 -5.38 -2.04
C ASP A 43 -26.51 -3.99 -1.71
N ASP A 44 -25.96 -3.33 -0.69
CA ASP A 44 -26.35 -1.97 -0.26
C ASP A 44 -25.44 -0.87 -0.82
N ASN A 45 -24.52 -1.18 -1.74
CA ASN A 45 -23.60 -0.18 -2.28
C ASN A 45 -24.27 0.61 -3.42
N PRO A 46 -24.59 1.91 -3.24
CA PRO A 46 -25.28 2.71 -4.26
C PRO A 46 -24.36 3.16 -5.41
N TYR A 47 -23.09 2.73 -5.41
CA TYR A 47 -22.06 3.14 -6.37
C TYR A 47 -21.44 1.97 -7.15
N GLN A 48 -22.09 0.80 -7.20
CA GLN A 48 -21.72 -0.25 -8.17
C GLN A 48 -22.03 0.16 -9.61
#